data_AF-A0AAJ1RUP9-F1
#
_entry.id   AF-A0AAJ1RUP9-F1
#
_cell.length_a   1.000
_cell.length_b   1.000
_cell.length_c   1.000
_cell.angle_alpha   90.00
_cell.angle_beta   90.00
_cell.angle_gamma   90.00
#
_symmetry.space_group_name_H-M   'P 1'
#
loop_
_entity.id
_entity.type
_entity.pdbx_description
1 polymer ?
#
loop_
_entity_poly.entity_id
_entity_poly.type
_entity_poly.pdbx_seq_one_letter_code
_entity_poly.pdbx_strand_id
1 'polypeptide(L)'
;MRGITKDERAVSAFVEDNPSLEFKLTNHVFDRLRNRMGWSRKQALSKFPERLVRLTLSDSIVETAKEGAWKIHLFGWGKFVIVSDSETDEWVAVTFYPERS
;
A
#
# COMPACT_ATOMS: atom_id res chain seq x y z
N MET A 1 20.68 18.64 17.68
CA MET A 1 19.65 17.58 17.56
C MET A 1 18.64 18.01 16.52
N ARG A 2 18.48 17.26 15.42
CA ARG A 2 17.33 17.48 14.52
C ARG A 2 16.11 16.87 15.22
N GLY A 3 15.11 17.70 15.53
CA GLY A 3 13.86 17.22 16.11
C GLY A 3 13.08 16.41 15.08
N ILE A 4 12.51 15.28 15.51
CA ILE A 4 11.63 14.45 14.69
C ILE A 4 10.40 15.28 14.30
N THR A 5 10.11 15.37 13.01
CA THR A 5 8.96 16.09 12.44
C THR A 5 7.63 15.41 12.84
N LYS A 6 6.51 16.16 12.75
CA LYS A 6 5.17 15.61 13.04
C LYS A 6 4.84 14.40 12.16
N ASP A 7 5.28 14.44 10.89
CA ASP A 7 5.03 13.36 9.92
C ASP A 7 5.85 12.12 10.25
N GLU A 8 7.13 12.26 10.62
CA GLU A 8 7.96 11.14 11.06
C GLU A 8 7.37 10.44 12.29
N ARG A 9 6.83 11.20 13.26
CA ARG A 9 6.15 10.60 14.42
C ARG A 9 4.89 9.83 14.04
N ALA A 10 4.09 10.37 13.12
CA ALA A 10 2.88 9.70 12.66
C ALA A 10 3.20 8.40 11.91
N VAL A 11 4.23 8.42 11.06
CA VAL A 11 4.72 7.21 10.37
C VAL A 11 5.23 6.19 11.37
N SER A 12 6.06 6.59 12.34
CA SER A 12 6.55 5.67 13.38
C SER A 12 5.40 5.04 14.17
N ALA A 13 4.43 5.82 14.63
CA ALA A 13 3.27 5.29 15.34
C ALA A 13 2.48 4.30 14.48
N PHE A 14 2.21 4.65 13.21
CA PHE A 14 1.50 3.76 12.29
C PHE A 14 2.24 2.43 12.07
N VAL A 15 3.56 2.47 11.90
CA VAL A 15 4.40 1.27 11.72
C VAL A 15 4.49 0.44 13.00
N GLU A 16 4.55 1.07 14.17
CA GLU A 16 4.55 0.40 15.47
C GLU A 16 3.21 -0.28 15.76
N ASP A 17 2.09 0.37 15.44
CA ASP A 17 0.74 -0.17 15.60
C ASP A 17 0.44 -1.28 14.57
N ASN A 18 1.12 -1.25 13.41
CA ASN A 18 0.90 -2.17 12.29
C ASN A 18 2.24 -2.77 11.81
N PRO A 19 2.94 -3.61 12.60
CA PRO A 19 4.24 -4.16 12.20
C PRO A 19 4.14 -5.00 10.92
N SER A 20 3.00 -5.66 10.73
CA SER A 20 2.59 -6.30 9.48
C SER A 20 1.27 -5.72 9.01
N LEU A 21 1.12 -5.54 7.71
CA LEU A 21 -0.10 -5.02 7.11
C LEU A 21 -0.57 -5.93 5.98
N GLU A 22 -1.88 -6.18 5.97
CA GLU A 22 -2.57 -6.80 4.87
C GLU A 22 -3.53 -5.79 4.26
N PHE A 23 -3.50 -5.60 2.94
CA PHE A 23 -4.47 -4.76 2.25
C PHE A 23 -4.97 -5.38 0.94
N LYS A 24 -6.25 -5.15 0.65
CA LYS A 24 -6.91 -5.60 -0.58
C LYS A 24 -6.77 -4.58 -1.70
N LEU A 25 -6.43 -5.03 -2.90
CA LEU A 25 -6.47 -4.21 -4.11
C LEU A 25 -7.90 -4.13 -4.60
N THR A 26 -8.45 -2.92 -4.70
CA THR A 26 -9.71 -2.70 -5.43
C THR A 26 -9.60 -3.23 -6.86
N ASN A 27 -10.74 -3.52 -7.50
CA ASN A 27 -10.74 -3.99 -8.90
C ASN A 27 -10.00 -2.99 -9.80
N HIS A 28 -10.23 -1.69 -9.58
CA HIS A 28 -9.55 -0.61 -10.30
C HIS A 28 -8.02 -0.67 -10.14
N VAL A 29 -7.53 -0.75 -8.89
CA VAL A 29 -6.08 -0.79 -8.62
C VAL A 29 -5.46 -2.07 -9.19
N PHE A 30 -6.11 -3.22 -9.01
CA PHE A 30 -5.63 -4.50 -9.53
C PHE A 30 -5.50 -4.48 -11.05
N ASP A 31 -6.51 -4.01 -11.78
CA ASP A 31 -6.47 -3.95 -13.24
C ASP A 31 -5.43 -2.94 -13.74
N ARG A 32 -5.26 -1.81 -13.04
CA ARG A 32 -4.23 -0.83 -13.37
C ARG A 32 -2.82 -1.38 -13.18
N LEU A 33 -2.55 -2.05 -12.05
CA LEU A 33 -1.28 -2.72 -11.80
C LEU A 33 -1.02 -3.79 -12.85
N ARG A 34 -1.98 -4.67 -13.10
CA ARG A 34 -1.90 -5.72 -14.13
C ARG A 34 -1.54 -5.14 -15.49
N ASN A 35 -2.24 -4.10 -15.94
CA ASN A 35 -1.99 -3.47 -17.23
C ASN A 35 -0.60 -2.83 -17.29
N ARG A 36 -0.16 -2.15 -16.22
CA ARG A 36 1.18 -1.55 -16.14
C ARG A 36 2.28 -2.59 -16.26
N MET A 37 2.09 -3.74 -15.62
CA MET A 37 3.07 -4.82 -15.61
C MET A 37 3.01 -5.71 -16.87
N GLY A 38 2.03 -5.47 -17.76
CA GLY A 38 1.82 -6.32 -18.94
C GLY A 38 1.38 -7.75 -18.60
N TRP A 39 0.78 -7.95 -17.43
CA TRP A 39 0.38 -9.28 -16.98
C TRP A 39 -0.99 -9.70 -17.52
N SER A 40 -1.13 -10.98 -17.84
CA SER A 40 -2.44 -11.61 -17.96
C SER A 40 -3.17 -11.61 -16.60
N ARG A 41 -4.50 -11.73 -16.61
CA ARG A 41 -5.28 -11.86 -15.37
C ARG A 41 -4.83 -13.05 -14.52
N LYS A 42 -4.50 -14.17 -15.16
CA LYS A 42 -3.98 -15.37 -14.48
C LYS A 42 -2.64 -15.10 -13.77
N GLN A 43 -1.71 -14.43 -14.44
CA GLN A 43 -0.42 -14.04 -13.83
C GLN A 43 -0.63 -13.08 -12.66
N ALA A 44 -1.46 -12.04 -12.83
CA ALA A 44 -1.73 -11.09 -11.76
C ALA A 44 -2.38 -11.76 -10.54
N LEU A 45 -3.33 -12.69 -10.73
CA LEU A 45 -3.93 -13.46 -9.64
C LEU A 45 -2.94 -14.45 -8.99
N SER A 46 -1.95 -14.95 -9.73
CA SER A 46 -0.90 -15.78 -9.13
C SER A 46 0.05 -14.98 -8.22
N LYS A 47 0.22 -13.68 -8.51
CA LYS A 47 1.03 -12.75 -7.69
C LYS A 47 0.24 -12.19 -6.52
N PHE A 48 -1.05 -11.92 -6.73
CA PHE A 48 -1.98 -11.40 -5.73
C PHE A 48 -3.21 -12.30 -5.68
N PRO A 49 -3.11 -13.48 -5.04
CA PRO A 49 -4.29 -14.29 -4.75
C PRO A 49 -5.31 -13.44 -4.01
N GLU A 50 -6.58 -13.53 -4.41
CA GLU A 50 -7.67 -12.76 -3.82
C GLU A 50 -7.50 -11.23 -3.90
N ARG A 51 -6.56 -10.75 -4.73
CA ARG A 51 -6.15 -9.34 -4.82
C ARG A 51 -5.56 -8.82 -3.51
N LEU A 52 -4.92 -9.67 -2.73
CA LEU A 52 -4.39 -9.35 -1.41
C LEU A 52 -2.89 -9.06 -1.46
N VAL A 53 -2.44 -8.08 -0.70
CA VAL A 53 -1.03 -7.79 -0.47
C VAL A 53 -0.73 -7.93 1.02
N ARG A 54 0.31 -8.69 1.35
CA ARG A 54 0.81 -8.88 2.71
C ARG A 54 2.26 -8.42 2.77
N LEU A 55 2.59 -7.59 3.76
CA LEU A 55 3.94 -7.09 3.95
C LEU A 55 4.27 -6.81 5.42
N THR A 56 5.57 -6.78 5.72
CA THR A 56 6.10 -6.24 6.96
C THR A 56 6.39 -4.74 6.73
N LEU A 57 5.83 -3.87 7.56
CA LEU A 57 5.99 -2.42 7.38
C LEU A 57 7.36 -1.91 7.82
N SER A 58 8.08 -2.64 8.69
CA SER A 58 9.46 -2.29 9.09
C SER A 58 10.43 -2.17 7.92
N ASP A 59 10.16 -2.90 6.84
CA ASP A 59 11.04 -2.99 5.65
C ASP A 59 10.49 -2.16 4.48
N SER A 60 9.38 -1.46 4.68
CA SER A 60 8.66 -0.74 3.64
C SER A 60 8.81 0.77 3.81
N ILE A 61 8.85 1.50 2.68
CA ILE A 61 8.80 2.97 2.74
C ILE A 61 7.33 3.39 2.88
N VAL A 62 7.00 3.97 4.03
CA VAL A 62 5.66 4.46 4.37
C VAL A 62 5.66 5.98 4.42
N GLU A 63 4.66 6.61 3.79
CA GLU A 63 4.46 8.05 3.81
C GLU A 63 3.01 8.37 4.21
N THR A 64 2.79 9.52 4.83
CA THR A 64 1.44 10.06 5.05
C THR A 64 0.80 10.48 3.71
N ALA A 65 -0.51 10.33 3.61
CA ALA A 65 -1.32 10.93 2.56
C ALA A 65 -2.40 11.83 3.16
N LYS A 66 -3.27 12.38 2.31
CA LYS A 66 -4.38 13.22 2.78
C LYS A 66 -5.45 12.35 3.44
N GLU A 67 -6.18 12.94 4.41
CA GLU A 67 -7.45 12.39 4.92
C GLU A 67 -7.37 10.98 5.51
N GLY A 68 -6.34 10.69 6.31
CA GLY A 68 -6.20 9.38 6.98
C GLY A 68 -5.73 8.24 6.08
N ALA A 69 -5.38 8.54 4.83
CA ALA A 69 -4.76 7.58 3.92
C ALA A 69 -3.25 7.47 4.15
N TRP A 70 -2.70 6.32 3.79
CA TRP A 70 -1.26 6.03 3.85
C TRP A 70 -0.74 5.64 2.48
N LYS A 71 0.51 5.99 2.18
CA LYS A 71 1.22 5.52 0.99
C LYS A 71 2.22 4.47 1.41
N ILE A 72 2.15 3.30 0.78
CA ILE A 72 3.12 2.22 0.92
C ILE A 72 3.85 2.06 -0.40
N HIS A 73 5.17 2.22 -0.39
CA HIS A 73 6.03 1.90 -1.52
C HIS A 73 6.33 0.40 -1.52
N LEU A 74 5.95 -0.28 -2.60
CA LEU A 74 6.37 -1.65 -2.87
C LEU A 74 7.34 -1.67 -4.04
N PHE A 75 8.59 -2.01 -3.76
CA PHE A 75 9.69 -1.97 -4.73
C PHE A 75 9.39 -2.79 -5.98
N GLY A 76 9.63 -2.19 -7.15
CA GLY A 76 9.39 -2.81 -8.46
C GLY A 76 7.93 -2.75 -8.91
N TRP A 77 7.01 -2.23 -8.09
CA TRP A 77 5.60 -2.05 -8.45
C TRP A 77 5.21 -0.56 -8.43
N GLY A 78 5.43 0.13 -7.30
CA GLY A 78 4.99 1.50 -7.14
C GLY A 78 4.48 1.83 -5.74
N LYS A 79 3.83 2.99 -5.63
CA LYS A 79 3.22 3.46 -4.39
C LYS A 79 1.72 3.18 -4.38
N PHE A 80 1.26 2.49 -3.36
CA PHE A 80 -0.13 2.18 -3.12
C PHE A 80 -0.68 3.14 -2.08
N VAL A 81 -1.79 3.80 -2.38
CA VAL A 81 -2.52 4.58 -1.38
C VAL A 81 -3.59 3.69 -0.79
N ILE A 82 -3.50 3.48 0.51
CA ILE A 82 -4.41 2.64 1.27
C ILE A 82 -5.20 3.47 2.28
N VAL A 83 -6.41 3.02 2.58
CA VAL A 83 -7.28 3.54 3.63
C VAL A 83 -7.82 2.37 4.44
N SER A 84 -8.10 2.60 5.72
CA SER A 84 -8.86 1.66 6.54
C SER A 84 -10.34 1.86 6.21
N ASP A 85 -11.02 0.76 5.87
CA ASP A 85 -12.46 0.72 5.75
C ASP A 85 -13.08 0.61 7.15
N SER A 86 -13.76 1.67 7.59
CA SER A 86 -14.34 1.75 8.94
C SER A 86 -15.44 0.73 9.20
N GLU A 87 -16.06 0.14 8.16
CA GLU A 87 -17.13 -0.84 8.34
C GLU A 87 -16.59 -2.25 8.54
N THR A 88 -15.45 -2.56 7.91
CA THR A 88 -14.87 -3.92 7.87
C THR A 88 -13.58 -4.06 8.65
N ASP A 89 -12.99 -2.94 9.09
CA ASP A 89 -11.65 -2.85 9.68
C ASP A 89 -10.55 -3.40 8.75
N GLU A 90 -10.81 -3.43 7.44
CA GLU A 90 -9.86 -3.91 6.43
C GLU A 90 -9.12 -2.74 5.77
N TRP A 91 -7.85 -2.95 5.41
CA TRP A 91 -7.12 -1.99 4.59
C TRP A 91 -7.37 -2.23 3.10
N VAL A 92 -7.60 -1.15 2.37
CA VAL A 92 -7.94 -1.22 0.95
C VAL A 92 -7.10 -0.22 0.14
N ALA A 93 -6.49 -0.68 -0.94
CA ALA A 93 -5.80 0.17 -1.90
C ALA A 93 -6.79 0.86 -2.85
N VAL A 94 -6.91 2.18 -2.70
CA VAL A 94 -7.83 3.02 -3.47
C VAL A 94 -7.17 3.65 -4.70
N THR A 95 -5.85 3.85 -4.68
CA THR A 95 -5.10 4.28 -5.86
C THR A 95 -3.68 3.73 -5.89
N PHE A 96 -3.07 3.81 -7.06
CA PHE A 96 -1.74 3.28 -7.35
C PHE A 96 -0.97 4.22 -8.28
N TYR A 97 0.25 4.57 -7.86
CA TYR A 97 1.20 5.34 -8.65
C TYR A 97 2.34 4.41 -9.06
N PRO A 98 2.43 4.01 -10.33
CA PRO A 98 3.49 3.12 -10.77
C PRO A 98 4.86 3.80 -10.62
N GLU A 99 5.88 3.00 -10.33
CA GLU A 99 7.27 3.46 -10.47
C GLU A 99 7.49 3.96 -11.91
N ARG A 100 8.10 5.15 -12.01
CA ARG A 100 8.56 5.66 -13.30
C ARG A 100 9.78 4.82 -13.68
N SER A 101 9.59 4.00 -14.71
CA SER A 101 10.64 3.30 -15.45
C SER A 101 11.47 4.29 -16.25
#